data_AF-A0A7W0F4K4-F1
#
_entry.id   AF-A0A7W0F4K4-F1
#
_cell.length_a   1.000
_cell.length_b   1.000
_cell.length_c   1.000
_cell.angle_alpha   90.00
_cell.angle_beta   90.00
_cell.angle_gamma   90.00
#
_symmetry.space_group_name_H-M   'P 1'
#
loop_
_entity.id
_entity.type
_entity.pdbx_description
1 polymer ?
#
loop_
_entity_poly.entity_id
_entity_poly.type
_entity_poly.pdbx_seq_one_letter_code
_entity_poly.pdbx_strand_id
1 'polypeptide(L)'
;MGKTVTEDFADFSKYLGSGVSALFSFRASGDMKDSANMEAFARRHFSGAVPVYAGQSHGTVLKEVDVQALSPLADVDALVTRDKNVVLLIYTADCIPVYFYDAQASFAGIIHAGWRGISKNIIISTMDSIEKKYPLHMSSLKTVIGP
;
A
#
# COMPACT_ATOMS: atom_id res chain seq x y z
N MET A 1 -14.86 -7.81 17.35
CA MET A 1 -14.94 -8.66 16.14
C MET A 1 -13.76 -8.30 15.24
N GLY A 2 -12.57 -8.81 15.58
CA GLY A 2 -11.28 -8.16 15.28
C GLY A 2 -10.57 -8.66 14.03
N LYS A 3 -9.60 -7.88 13.55
CA LYS A 3 -8.56 -8.27 12.58
C LYS A 3 -7.96 -9.64 12.95
N THR A 4 -7.53 -10.44 11.99
CA THR A 4 -6.68 -11.60 12.33
C THR A 4 -5.31 -11.03 12.64
N VAL A 5 -4.89 -11.16 13.90
CA VAL A 5 -3.60 -10.65 14.38
C VAL A 5 -2.75 -11.86 14.76
N THR A 6 -1.59 -11.98 14.15
CA THR A 6 -0.56 -12.95 14.54
C THR A 6 0.50 -12.24 15.39
N GLU A 7 1.55 -12.96 15.79
CA GLU A 7 2.70 -12.36 16.48
C GLU A 7 3.46 -11.36 15.59
N ASP A 8 3.41 -11.54 14.26
CA ASP A 8 4.26 -10.84 13.30
C ASP A 8 3.50 -9.90 12.34
N PHE A 9 2.17 -10.02 12.19
CA PHE A 9 1.39 -9.08 11.39
C PHE A 9 -0.11 -9.01 11.76
N ALA A 10 -0.79 -7.99 11.26
CA ALA A 10 -2.24 -7.91 11.22
C ALA A 10 -2.76 -8.01 9.78
N ASP A 11 -3.82 -8.78 9.58
CA ASP A 11 -4.50 -8.96 8.29
C ASP A 11 -5.75 -8.08 8.18
N PHE A 12 -5.76 -7.25 7.15
CA PHE A 12 -6.84 -6.33 6.79
C PHE A 12 -7.61 -6.73 5.53
N SER A 13 -7.24 -7.83 4.86
CA SER A 13 -7.77 -8.24 3.56
C SER A 13 -9.29 -8.33 3.54
N LYS A 14 -9.89 -8.85 4.63
CA LYS A 14 -11.35 -9.00 4.77
C LYS A 14 -12.13 -7.69 4.64
N TYR A 15 -11.51 -6.55 4.93
CA TYR A 15 -12.15 -5.23 4.84
C TYR A 15 -12.11 -4.65 3.42
N LEU A 16 -11.16 -5.11 2.59
CA LEU A 16 -11.04 -4.73 1.17
C LEU A 16 -11.84 -5.66 0.24
N GLY A 17 -12.21 -6.86 0.71
CA GLY A 17 -12.99 -7.83 -0.07
C GLY A 17 -12.14 -8.96 -0.64
N SER A 18 -12.70 -9.74 -1.56
CA SER A 18 -12.01 -10.87 -2.19
C SER A 18 -11.05 -10.41 -3.27
N GLY A 19 -9.94 -11.14 -3.46
CA GLY A 19 -9.01 -10.93 -4.57
C GLY A 19 -7.85 -9.99 -4.28
N VAL A 20 -7.71 -9.55 -3.03
CA VAL A 20 -6.58 -8.75 -2.55
C VAL A 20 -6.15 -9.21 -1.17
N SER A 21 -4.85 -9.12 -0.89
CA SER A 21 -4.29 -9.29 0.45
C SER A 21 -3.71 -7.95 0.93
N ALA A 22 -3.99 -7.58 2.18
CA ALA A 22 -3.46 -6.36 2.80
C ALA A 22 -3.00 -6.65 4.22
N LEU A 23 -1.69 -6.58 4.43
CA LEU A 23 -1.05 -6.92 5.70
C LEU A 23 -0.34 -5.69 6.29
N PHE A 24 -0.22 -5.68 7.61
CA PHE A 24 0.60 -4.72 8.36
C PHE A 24 1.55 -5.52 9.25
N SER A 25 2.86 -5.47 8.96
CA SER A 25 3.86 -6.17 9.77
C SER A 25 4.13 -5.46 11.09
N PHE A 26 4.55 -6.22 12.09
CA PHE A 26 4.99 -5.69 13.38
C PHE A 26 6.52 -5.76 13.51
N ARG A 27 7.05 -5.16 14.58
CA ARG A 27 8.50 -5.14 14.83
C ARG A 27 9.12 -6.54 14.93
N ALA A 28 8.33 -7.55 15.29
CA ALA A 28 8.72 -8.96 15.30
C ALA A 28 9.16 -9.49 13.92
N SER A 29 8.69 -8.87 12.83
CA SER A 29 9.13 -9.17 11.45
C SER A 29 10.43 -8.47 11.04
N GLY A 30 11.07 -7.71 11.92
CA GLY A 30 12.28 -6.93 11.60
C GLY A 30 12.03 -5.44 11.44
N ASP A 31 13.09 -4.69 11.12
CA ASP A 31 13.00 -3.27 10.78
C ASP A 31 12.67 -3.15 9.30
N MET A 32 11.50 -2.61 8.97
CA MET A 32 11.03 -2.47 7.59
C MET A 32 11.69 -1.31 6.84
N LYS A 33 12.54 -0.49 7.48
CA LYS A 33 13.45 0.41 6.75
C LYS A 33 14.57 -0.35 6.05
N ASP A 34 14.87 -1.55 6.50
CA ASP A 34 15.80 -2.47 5.82
C ASP A 34 15.03 -3.22 4.72
N SER A 35 15.46 -3.02 3.47
CA SER A 35 14.82 -3.63 2.31
C SER A 35 14.89 -5.16 2.33
N ALA A 36 15.91 -5.75 2.96
CA ALA A 36 16.02 -7.22 3.07
C ALA A 36 14.89 -7.81 3.93
N ASN A 37 14.53 -7.14 5.04
CA ASN A 37 13.41 -7.57 5.90
C ASN A 37 12.08 -7.41 5.17
N MET A 38 11.91 -6.30 4.44
CA MET A 38 10.70 -6.04 3.67
C MET A 38 10.52 -7.06 2.54
N GLU A 39 11.60 -7.39 1.82
CA GLU A 39 11.61 -8.47 0.83
C GLU A 39 11.26 -9.81 1.42
N ALA A 40 11.88 -10.18 2.55
CA ALA A 40 11.63 -11.45 3.21
C ALA A 40 10.15 -11.58 3.63
N PHE A 41 9.58 -10.52 4.21
CA PHE A 41 8.17 -10.47 4.58
C PHE A 41 7.27 -10.60 3.34
N ALA A 42 7.53 -9.82 2.29
CA ALA A 42 6.77 -9.85 1.05
C ALA A 42 6.79 -11.24 0.41
N ARG A 43 7.98 -11.85 0.27
CA ARG A 43 8.13 -13.20 -0.33
C ARG A 43 7.43 -14.29 0.47
N ARG A 44 7.40 -14.17 1.80
CA ARG A 44 6.73 -15.13 2.69
C ARG A 44 5.21 -15.10 2.55
N HIS A 45 4.63 -13.91 2.39
CA HIS A 45 3.17 -13.72 2.46
C HIS A 45 2.49 -13.47 1.11
N PHE A 46 3.25 -13.03 0.11
CA PHE A 46 2.79 -12.69 -1.24
C PHE A 46 3.61 -13.46 -2.28
N SER A 47 3.67 -14.78 -2.12
CA SER A 47 4.49 -15.65 -2.97
C SER A 47 4.19 -15.45 -4.46
N GLY A 48 5.24 -15.23 -5.26
CA GLY A 48 5.15 -14.98 -6.69
C GLY A 48 4.94 -13.53 -7.10
N ALA A 49 4.61 -12.63 -6.16
CA ALA A 49 4.50 -11.21 -6.45
C ALA A 49 5.87 -10.50 -6.40
N VAL A 50 6.06 -9.53 -7.29
CA VAL A 50 7.19 -8.61 -7.32
C VAL A 50 6.96 -7.49 -6.30
N PRO A 51 7.85 -7.32 -5.31
CA PRO A 51 7.71 -6.27 -4.31
C PRO A 51 8.16 -4.90 -4.86
N VAL A 52 7.29 -3.89 -4.73
CA VAL A 52 7.57 -2.51 -5.15
C VAL A 52 7.41 -1.56 -3.97
N TYR A 53 8.48 -0.83 -3.63
CA TYR A 53 8.55 0.03 -2.45
C TYR A 53 8.44 1.52 -2.80
N ALA A 54 7.74 2.26 -1.94
CA ALA A 54 7.81 3.71 -1.91
C ALA A 54 9.04 4.17 -1.10
N GLY A 55 9.78 5.15 -1.62
CA GLY A 55 10.93 5.77 -0.95
C GLY A 55 10.56 6.74 0.18
N GLN A 56 9.31 7.23 0.20
CA GLN A 56 8.68 8.03 1.25
C GLN A 56 9.44 9.30 1.65
N SER A 57 9.07 10.44 1.06
CA SER A 57 9.60 11.76 1.45
C SER A 57 8.61 12.59 2.28
N HIS A 58 7.52 11.97 2.74
CA HIS A 58 6.38 12.64 3.37
C HIS A 58 5.78 13.73 2.46
N GLY A 59 5.79 13.45 1.15
CA GLY A 59 5.25 14.27 0.09
C GLY A 59 3.83 13.86 -0.29
N THR A 60 3.49 14.14 -1.56
CA THR A 60 2.15 13.91 -2.12
C THR A 60 2.17 13.10 -3.43
N VAL A 61 3.33 12.54 -3.77
CA VAL A 61 3.56 11.93 -5.09
C VAL A 61 2.97 10.52 -5.12
N LEU A 62 2.08 10.31 -6.10
CA LEU A 62 1.50 9.03 -6.49
C LEU A 62 2.27 8.44 -7.69
N LYS A 63 2.56 7.15 -7.65
CA LYS A 63 3.02 6.38 -8.81
C LYS A 63 2.20 5.12 -9.05
N GLU A 64 1.94 4.86 -10.33
CA GLU A 64 1.46 3.58 -10.82
C GLU A 64 2.65 2.69 -11.14
N VAL A 65 2.59 1.42 -10.75
CA VAL A 65 3.69 0.46 -10.89
C VAL A 65 3.20 -0.88 -11.42
N ASP A 66 4.09 -1.62 -12.07
CA ASP A 66 3.91 -3.00 -12.53
C ASP A 66 5.17 -3.83 -12.18
N VAL A 67 5.24 -5.08 -12.66
CA VAL A 67 6.39 -5.98 -12.40
C VAL A 67 7.73 -5.46 -12.93
N GLN A 68 7.75 -4.45 -13.80
CA GLN A 68 8.97 -3.86 -14.36
C GLN A 68 9.43 -2.60 -13.60
N ALA A 69 8.65 -2.16 -12.60
CA ALA A 69 8.97 -0.95 -11.84
C ALA A 69 10.31 -1.05 -11.12
N LEU A 70 11.06 0.06 -11.14
CA LEU A 70 12.20 0.23 -10.25
C LEU A 70 11.73 0.25 -8.79
N SER A 71 12.60 -0.20 -7.89
CA SER A 71 12.26 -0.35 -6.47
C SER A 71 13.53 -0.20 -5.62
N PRO A 72 13.58 0.68 -4.61
CA PRO A 72 12.52 1.62 -4.20
C PRO A 72 12.35 2.81 -5.16
N LEU A 73 11.14 3.40 -5.16
CA LEU A 73 10.82 4.62 -5.91
C LEU A 73 11.07 5.88 -5.06
N ALA A 74 12.11 6.64 -5.38
CA ALA A 74 12.45 7.87 -4.66
C ALA A 74 11.30 8.89 -4.69
N ASP A 75 11.10 9.59 -3.56
CA ASP A 75 10.11 10.67 -3.40
C ASP A 75 8.65 10.29 -3.70
N VAL A 76 8.29 9.03 -3.46
CA VAL A 76 6.91 8.52 -3.61
C VAL A 76 6.32 8.16 -2.24
N ASP A 77 5.09 8.58 -2.00
CA ASP A 77 4.34 8.29 -0.77
C ASP A 77 3.00 7.56 -1.04
N ALA A 78 2.56 7.47 -2.30
CA ALA A 78 1.43 6.66 -2.70
C ALA A 78 1.77 5.77 -3.90
N LEU A 79 1.36 4.52 -3.84
CA LEU A 79 1.51 3.55 -4.92
C LEU A 79 0.15 2.99 -5.33
N VAL A 80 -0.02 2.73 -6.63
CA VAL A 80 -1.15 1.99 -7.19
C VAL A 80 -0.68 0.97 -8.22
N THR A 81 -1.45 -0.09 -8.43
CA THR A 81 -1.20 -1.06 -9.50
C THR A 81 -2.49 -1.72 -9.99
N ARG A 82 -2.46 -2.16 -11.25
CA ARG A 82 -3.42 -3.12 -11.83
C ARG A 82 -2.81 -4.50 -12.06
N ASP A 83 -1.51 -4.64 -11.80
CA ASP A 83 -0.80 -5.90 -11.98
C ASP A 83 -0.97 -6.78 -10.75
N LYS A 84 -1.61 -7.93 -10.91
CA LYS A 84 -1.87 -8.89 -9.83
C LYS A 84 -0.60 -9.59 -9.34
N ASN A 85 0.50 -9.46 -10.10
CA ASN A 85 1.80 -9.99 -9.74
C ASN A 85 2.66 -8.95 -9.00
N VAL A 86 2.09 -7.82 -8.56
CA VAL A 86 2.80 -6.82 -7.76
C VAL A 86 2.26 -6.75 -6.34
N VAL A 87 3.16 -6.65 -5.36
CA VAL A 87 2.83 -6.27 -3.99
C VAL A 87 3.38 -4.88 -3.68
N LEU A 88 2.48 -3.98 -3.27
CA LEU A 88 2.81 -2.59 -2.96
C LEU A 88 3.25 -2.47 -1.50
N LEU A 89 4.36 -1.79 -1.25
CA LEU A 89 5.00 -1.77 0.05
C LEU A 89 5.38 -0.35 0.48
N ILE A 90 5.04 -0.06 1.72
CA ILE A 90 5.42 1.14 2.48
C ILE A 90 5.97 0.68 3.83
N TYR A 91 6.72 1.53 4.52
CA TYR A 91 7.10 1.31 5.92
C TYR A 91 6.61 2.47 6.76
N THR A 92 6.24 2.19 8.01
CA THR A 92 5.78 3.23 8.91
C THR A 92 6.19 2.96 10.35
N ALA A 93 6.41 4.04 11.09
CA ALA A 93 6.41 4.11 12.53
C ALA A 93 5.68 5.43 12.87
N ASP A 94 4.44 5.32 13.37
CA ASP A 94 3.50 6.41 13.68
C ASP A 94 2.82 7.12 12.50
N CYS A 95 3.26 6.90 11.25
CA CYS A 95 2.54 7.40 10.07
C CYS A 95 1.39 6.46 9.70
N ILE A 96 0.33 7.00 9.09
CA ILE A 96 -0.90 6.24 8.86
C ILE A 96 -0.85 5.55 7.49
N PRO A 97 -0.89 4.20 7.42
CA PRO A 97 -1.03 3.52 6.15
C PRO A 97 -2.51 3.52 5.71
N VAL A 98 -2.79 3.91 4.47
CA VAL A 98 -4.14 3.86 3.89
C VAL A 98 -4.13 2.88 2.73
N TYR A 99 -4.88 1.79 2.86
CA TYR A 99 -5.06 0.78 1.83
C TYR A 99 -6.36 1.05 1.08
N PHE A 100 -6.38 0.83 -0.23
CA PHE A 100 -7.62 0.82 -0.99
C PHE A 100 -7.59 -0.17 -2.15
N TYR A 101 -8.77 -0.67 -2.51
CA TYR A 101 -8.91 -1.67 -3.56
C TYR A 101 -10.27 -1.56 -4.28
N ASP A 102 -10.23 -1.70 -5.60
CA ASP A 102 -11.39 -1.94 -6.44
C ASP A 102 -11.31 -3.36 -7.02
N ALA A 103 -12.27 -4.21 -6.64
CA ALA A 103 -12.32 -5.60 -7.08
C ALA A 103 -12.68 -5.76 -8.57
N GLN A 104 -13.52 -4.88 -9.12
CA GLN A 104 -13.94 -4.97 -10.52
C GLN A 104 -12.81 -4.55 -11.45
N ALA A 105 -12.10 -3.48 -11.09
CA ALA A 105 -10.98 -2.98 -11.87
C ALA A 105 -9.65 -3.68 -11.57
N SER A 106 -9.60 -4.57 -10.58
CA SER A 106 -8.35 -5.15 -10.05
C SER A 106 -7.32 -4.07 -9.74
N PHE A 107 -7.75 -2.99 -9.09
CA PHE A 107 -6.94 -1.80 -8.84
C PHE A 107 -6.64 -1.70 -7.35
N ALA A 108 -5.38 -1.90 -6.98
CA ALA A 108 -4.91 -1.82 -5.60
C ALA A 108 -4.06 -0.57 -5.38
N GLY A 109 -4.11 -0.01 -4.18
CA GLY A 109 -3.22 1.06 -3.79
C GLY A 109 -2.97 1.14 -2.29
N ILE A 110 -1.87 1.81 -1.97
CA ILE A 110 -1.43 2.05 -0.60
C ILE A 110 -0.79 3.44 -0.49
N ILE A 111 -1.04 4.11 0.63
CA ILE A 111 -0.55 5.47 0.91
C ILE A 111 0.17 5.47 2.25
N HIS A 112 1.39 6.00 2.27
CA HIS A 112 2.09 6.45 3.46
C HIS A 112 1.62 7.87 3.82
N ALA A 113 0.70 7.99 4.78
CA ALA A 113 0.13 9.28 5.19
C ALA A 113 0.77 9.77 6.50
N GLY A 114 2.01 10.26 6.40
CA GLY A 114 2.63 11.03 7.49
C GLY A 114 2.02 12.43 7.64
N TRP A 115 2.20 13.06 8.80
CA TRP A 115 1.57 14.36 9.10
C TRP A 115 1.86 15.46 8.06
N ARG A 116 3.08 15.49 7.48
CA ARG A 116 3.43 16.44 6.42
C ARG A 116 2.65 16.17 5.13
N GLY A 117 2.54 14.90 4.73
CA GLY A 117 1.74 14.50 3.58
C GLY A 117 0.27 14.84 3.78
N ILE A 118 -0.27 14.57 4.97
CA ILE A 118 -1.65 14.93 5.34
C ILE A 118 -1.86 16.45 5.26
N SER A 119 -0.95 17.25 5.81
CA SER A 119 -1.03 18.73 5.72
C SER A 119 -0.98 19.26 4.29
N LYS A 120 -0.42 18.48 3.36
CA LYS A 120 -0.36 18.74 1.92
C LYS A 120 -1.46 18.02 1.13
N ASN A 121 -2.43 17.43 1.82
CA ASN A 121 -3.57 16.72 1.24
C ASN A 121 -3.24 15.44 0.45
N ILE A 122 -2.25 14.63 0.85
CA ILE A 122 -1.86 13.37 0.14
C ILE A 122 -3.07 12.47 -0.20
N ILE A 123 -4.06 12.35 0.70
CA ILE A 123 -5.24 11.51 0.45
C ILE A 123 -6.06 12.07 -0.71
N ILE A 124 -6.42 13.36 -0.64
CA ILE A 124 -7.22 14.03 -1.67
C ILE A 124 -6.45 14.06 -2.99
N SER A 125 -5.17 14.44 -2.98
CA SER A 125 -4.36 14.49 -4.20
C SER A 125 -4.23 13.12 -4.87
N THR A 126 -4.15 12.05 -4.09
CA THR A 126 -4.12 10.67 -4.60
C THR A 126 -5.46 10.30 -5.24
N MET A 127 -6.58 10.55 -4.55
CA MET A 127 -7.91 10.24 -5.06
C MET A 127 -8.27 11.05 -6.30
N ASP A 128 -7.98 12.36 -6.32
CA ASP A 128 -8.16 13.22 -7.49
C ASP A 128 -7.35 12.73 -8.69
N SER A 129 -6.13 12.26 -8.46
CA SER A 129 -5.27 11.73 -9.52
C SER A 129 -5.82 10.41 -10.07
N ILE A 130 -6.39 9.57 -9.21
CA ILE A 130 -7.03 8.31 -9.59
C ILE A 130 -8.28 8.61 -10.43
N GLU A 131 -9.18 9.47 -9.95
CA GLU A 131 -10.43 9.82 -10.63
C GLU A 131 -10.18 10.44 -12.02
N LYS A 132 -9.15 11.29 -12.14
CA LYS A 132 -8.78 11.91 -13.42
C LYS A 132 -8.17 10.92 -14.42
N LYS A 133 -7.38 9.95 -13.94
CA LYS A 133 -6.56 9.10 -14.80
C LYS A 133 -7.23 7.78 -15.15
N TYR A 134 -8.09 7.26 -14.29
CA TYR A 134 -8.67 5.93 -14.47
C TYR A 134 -10.20 6.01 -14.51
N PRO A 135 -10.85 5.22 -15.38
CA PRO A 135 -12.31 5.14 -15.45
C PRO A 135 -12.84 4.27 -14.29
N LEU A 136 -12.62 4.72 -13.05
CA LEU A 136 -13.08 4.06 -11.83
C LEU A 136 -14.25 4.84 -11.24
N HIS A 137 -15.21 4.13 -10.65
CA HIS A 137 -16.20 4.77 -9.80
C HIS A 137 -15.59 4.93 -8.40
N MET A 138 -15.42 6.16 -7.91
CA MET A 138 -14.80 6.36 -6.59
C MET A 138 -15.57 5.66 -5.45
N SER A 139 -16.88 5.41 -5.64
CA SER A 139 -17.73 4.65 -4.72
C SER A 139 -17.45 3.14 -4.68
N SER A 140 -16.75 2.56 -5.66
CA SER A 140 -16.37 1.14 -5.66
C SER A 140 -15.04 0.87 -4.95
N LEU A 141 -14.25 1.91 -4.64
CA LEU A 141 -13.02 1.79 -3.87
C LEU A 141 -13.35 1.49 -2.39
N LYS A 142 -12.99 0.28 -1.96
CA LYS A 142 -12.98 -0.06 -0.54
C LYS A 142 -11.69 0.43 0.07
N THR A 143 -11.78 1.12 1.19
CA THR A 143 -10.63 1.76 1.85
C THR A 143 -10.53 1.33 3.29
N VAL A 144 -9.29 1.17 3.77
CA VAL A 144 -8.96 0.78 5.13
C VAL A 144 -7.84 1.66 5.64
N ILE A 145 -8.03 2.21 6.84
CA ILE A 145 -6.98 2.91 7.58
C ILE A 145 -6.32 1.89 8.52
N GLY A 146 -5.02 1.66 8.34
CA GLY A 146 -4.24 0.78 9.20
C GLY A 146 -3.86 1.44 10.53
N PRO A 147 -3.08 0.73 11.37
CA PRO A 147 -2.66 1.19 12.69
C PRO A 147 -1.71 2.39 12.64
#